data_AF-A0A3D4EB01-F1
#
_entry.id   AF-A0A3D4EB01-F1
#
_cell.length_a   1.000
_cell.length_b   1.000
_cell.length_c   1.000
_cell.angle_alpha   90.00
_cell.angle_beta   90.00
_cell.angle_gamma   90.00
#
_symmetry.space_group_name_H-M   'P 1'
#
loop_
_entity.id
_entity.type
_entity.pdbx_description
1 polymer ?
#
loop_
_entity_poly.entity_id
_entity_poly.type
_entity_poly.pdbx_seq_one_letter_code
_entity_poly.pdbx_strand_id
1 'polypeptide(L)'
;NNMMFDKDGKILCVIDLDTVMPSYVFSDFGDFLRTAANPVAEDSPELEKVDFDMEIFKAFTRGYIKGTKPFLTPIERENLPYAACLFPFMQAVRFFADYINGDTYYKIKYPEHNLVRTRNQLKLFHSALSKVPQMASFIESIK
;
A
#
# COMPACT_ATOMS: atom_id res chain seq x y z
N ASN A 1 -11.74 -5.82 0.62
CA ASN A 1 -11.82 -4.54 1.37
C ASN A 1 -12.14 -4.88 2.81
N ASN A 2 -11.33 -4.39 3.75
CA ASN A 2 -11.31 -4.90 5.14
C ASN A 2 -11.90 -3.91 6.16
N MET A 3 -12.56 -2.86 5.67
CA MET A 3 -13.28 -1.86 6.48
C MET A 3 -14.77 -1.93 6.16
N MET A 4 -15.60 -2.11 7.18
CA MET A 4 -17.06 -2.09 7.04
C MET A 4 -17.62 -0.72 7.43
N PHE A 5 -18.53 -0.20 6.60
CA PHE A 5 -19.18 1.10 6.80
C PHE A 5 -20.70 0.91 6.92
N ASP A 6 -21.35 1.78 7.69
CA ASP A 6 -22.80 1.87 7.70
C ASP A 6 -23.33 2.56 6.43
N LYS A 7 -24.66 2.61 6.31
CA LYS A 7 -25.35 3.25 5.18
C LYS A 7 -25.06 4.75 5.03
N ASP A 8 -24.59 5.39 6.10
CA ASP A 8 -24.27 6.83 6.15
C ASP A 8 -22.76 7.08 5.98
N GLY A 9 -21.97 6.03 5.71
CA GLY A 9 -20.53 6.10 5.48
C GLY A 9 -19.68 6.16 6.75
N LYS A 10 -20.24 5.87 7.94
CA LYS A 10 -19.47 5.79 9.19
C LYS A 10 -18.84 4.41 9.33
N ILE A 11 -17.61 4.38 9.86
CA ILE A 11 -16.89 3.13 10.12
C ILE A 11 -17.63 2.33 11.20
N LEU A 12 -17.93 1.06 10.93
CA LEU A 12 -18.51 0.12 11.89
C LEU A 12 -17.42 -0.74 12.55
N CYS A 13 -16.59 -1.41 11.75
CA CYS A 13 -15.51 -2.26 12.25
C CYS A 13 -14.47 -2.59 11.15
N VAL A 14 -13.34 -3.13 11.61
CA VAL A 14 -12.37 -3.84 10.77
C VAL A 14 -12.78 -5.31 10.70
N ILE A 15 -12.70 -5.91 9.52
CA ILE A 15 -12.94 -7.34 9.28
C ILE A 15 -11.67 -7.99 8.74
N ASP A 16 -11.68 -9.31 8.54
CA ASP A 16 -10.53 -10.08 8.01
C ASP A 16 -9.32 -10.01 8.96
N LEU A 17 -9.47 -10.67 10.12
CA LEU A 17 -8.49 -10.65 11.22
C LEU A 17 -7.53 -11.86 11.19
N ASP A 18 -7.54 -12.65 10.13
CA ASP A 18 -6.79 -13.90 10.04
C ASP A 18 -5.26 -13.68 10.02
N THR A 19 -4.81 -12.48 9.64
CA THR A 19 -3.39 -12.09 9.58
C THR A 19 -2.96 -11.16 10.72
N VAL A 20 -3.75 -11.04 11.80
CA VAL A 20 -3.35 -10.27 12.98
C VAL A 20 -2.21 -10.99 13.69
N MET A 21 -1.04 -10.34 13.71
CA MET A 21 0.17 -10.86 14.36
C MET A 21 1.10 -9.70 14.75
N PRO A 22 2.09 -9.92 15.64
CA PRO A 22 3.12 -8.92 15.91
C PRO A 22 3.87 -8.51 14.64
N SER A 23 3.93 -7.22 14.35
CA SER A 23 4.67 -6.64 13.23
C SER A 23 5.00 -5.16 13.49
N TYR A 24 5.72 -4.53 12.57
CA TYR A 24 5.90 -3.09 12.55
C TYR A 24 4.67 -2.39 11.98
N VAL A 25 4.43 -1.15 12.43
CA VAL A 25 3.38 -0.25 11.88
C VAL A 25 3.48 -0.03 10.37
N PHE A 26 4.65 -0.30 9.79
CA PHE A 26 4.90 -0.24 8.36
C PHE A 26 4.04 -1.23 7.58
N SER A 27 3.66 -2.35 8.20
CA SER A 27 2.87 -3.37 7.53
C SER A 27 1.52 -2.85 7.10
N ASP A 28 0.75 -2.31 8.04
CA ASP A 28 -0.59 -1.81 7.77
C ASP A 28 -0.55 -0.54 6.93
N PHE A 29 0.39 0.38 7.25
CA PHE A 29 0.52 1.65 6.54
C PHE A 29 0.89 1.46 5.07
N GLY A 30 1.91 0.63 4.83
CA GLY A 30 2.41 0.35 3.49
C GLY A 30 1.41 -0.44 2.65
N ASP A 31 0.78 -1.48 3.20
CA ASP A 31 -0.14 -2.33 2.43
C ASP A 31 -1.42 -1.58 2.04
N PHE A 32 -1.93 -0.72 2.92
CA PHE A 32 -3.05 0.15 2.58
C PHE A 32 -2.71 1.05 1.39
N LEU A 33 -1.57 1.76 1.46
CA LEU A 33 -1.17 2.69 0.40
C LEU A 33 -0.83 1.99 -0.91
N ARG A 34 -0.25 0.78 -0.85
CA ARG A 34 -0.01 -0.06 -2.02
C ARG A 34 -1.29 -0.29 -2.84
N THR A 35 -2.43 -0.42 -2.17
CA THR A 35 -3.72 -0.61 -2.84
C THR A 35 -4.40 0.72 -3.15
N ALA A 36 -4.55 1.58 -2.15
CA ALA A 36 -5.41 2.76 -2.23
C ALA A 36 -4.78 3.93 -2.97
N ALA A 37 -3.45 4.06 -2.95
CA ALA A 37 -2.76 5.14 -3.65
C ALA A 37 -2.50 4.82 -5.13
N ASN A 38 -2.96 3.67 -5.64
CA ASN A 38 -2.90 3.34 -7.05
C ASN A 38 -4.25 3.70 -7.73
N PRO A 39 -4.28 4.58 -8.74
CA PRO A 39 -5.52 4.95 -9.44
C PRO A 39 -6.18 3.81 -10.21
N VAL A 40 -5.44 2.74 -10.49
CA VAL A 40 -5.93 1.56 -11.21
C VAL A 40 -5.86 0.32 -10.34
N ALA A 41 -6.64 -0.70 -10.72
CA ALA A 41 -6.60 -2.00 -10.07
C ALA A 41 -5.18 -2.63 -10.14
N GLU A 42 -4.86 -3.46 -9.14
CA GLU A 42 -3.57 -4.15 -9.02
C GLU A 42 -3.26 -5.06 -10.24
N ASP A 43 -4.30 -5.60 -10.89
CA ASP A 43 -4.22 -6.42 -12.10
C ASP A 43 -4.43 -5.63 -13.40
N SER A 44 -4.48 -4.30 -13.36
CA SER A 44 -4.61 -3.48 -14.56
C SER A 44 -3.34 -3.56 -15.43
N PRO A 45 -3.47 -3.83 -16.74
CA PRO A 45 -2.36 -3.81 -17.68
C PRO A 45 -1.96 -2.39 -18.13
N GLU A 46 -2.75 -1.36 -17.79
CA GLU A 46 -2.57 0.04 -18.20
C GLU A 46 -1.48 0.74 -17.36
N LEU A 47 -0.21 0.38 -17.59
CA LEU A 47 0.94 0.84 -16.79
C LEU A 47 1.17 2.35 -16.82
N GLU A 48 0.72 3.04 -17.85
CA GLU A 48 0.77 4.48 -17.99
C GLU A 48 -0.16 5.21 -17.03
N LYS A 49 -1.21 4.53 -16.54
CA LYS A 49 -2.15 5.05 -15.53
C LYS A 49 -1.74 4.72 -14.09
N VAL A 50 -0.78 3.81 -13.92
CA VAL A 50 -0.23 3.48 -12.60
C VAL A 50 0.60 4.66 -12.10
N ASP A 51 0.18 5.22 -10.98
CA ASP A 51 0.89 6.28 -10.27
C ASP A 51 0.68 6.14 -8.76
N PHE A 52 1.53 6.78 -7.96
CA PHE A 52 1.35 6.86 -6.51
C PHE A 52 0.65 8.18 -6.13
N ASP A 53 -0.64 8.12 -5.82
CA ASP A 53 -1.47 9.29 -5.53
C ASP A 53 -1.08 9.97 -4.21
N MET A 54 -0.49 11.17 -4.32
CA MET A 54 -0.05 11.95 -3.17
C MET A 54 -1.20 12.55 -2.37
N GLU A 55 -2.38 12.75 -2.94
CA GLU A 55 -3.54 13.25 -2.20
C GLU A 55 -4.12 12.15 -1.30
N ILE A 56 -4.20 10.92 -1.79
CA ILE A 56 -4.53 9.74 -0.97
C ILE A 56 -3.50 9.56 0.15
N PHE A 57 -2.21 9.64 -0.19
CA PHE A 57 -1.13 9.56 0.80
C PHE A 57 -1.30 10.60 1.91
N LYS A 58 -1.51 11.88 1.56
CA LYS A 58 -1.66 12.95 2.55
C LYS A 58 -2.88 12.77 3.43
N ALA A 59 -4.02 12.40 2.84
CA ALA A 59 -5.27 12.19 3.57
C ALA A 59 -5.13 11.02 4.57
N PHE A 60 -4.63 9.88 4.10
CA PHE A 60 -4.43 8.70 4.93
C PHE A 60 -3.40 8.95 6.03
N THR A 61 -2.23 9.49 5.69
CA THR A 61 -1.13 9.75 6.63
C THR A 61 -1.54 10.69 7.75
N ARG A 62 -2.34 11.73 7.45
CA ARG A 62 -2.89 12.64 8.46
C ARG A 62 -3.78 11.90 9.46
N GLY A 63 -4.68 11.05 8.96
CA GLY A 63 -5.56 10.23 9.79
C GLY A 63 -4.78 9.22 10.63
N TYR A 64 -3.83 8.54 9.99
CA TYR A 64 -2.98 7.53 10.61
C TYR A 64 -2.16 8.11 11.77
N ILE A 65 -1.37 9.17 11.53
CA ILE A 65 -0.55 9.81 12.58
C ILE A 65 -1.43 10.36 13.72
N LYS A 66 -2.62 10.90 13.41
CA LYS A 66 -3.55 11.36 14.45
C LYS A 66 -4.02 10.19 15.33
N GLY A 67 -4.34 9.05 14.73
CA GLY A 67 -4.82 7.86 15.43
C GLY A 67 -3.71 7.13 16.20
N THR A 68 -2.48 7.12 15.69
CA THR A 68 -1.35 6.39 16.29
C THR A 68 -0.48 7.25 17.20
N LYS A 69 -0.76 8.55 17.34
CA LYS A 69 -0.03 9.49 18.22
C LYS A 69 0.35 8.94 19.61
N PRO A 70 -0.49 8.13 20.32
CA PRO A 70 -0.12 7.62 21.63
C PRO A 70 1.06 6.62 21.65
N PHE A 71 1.39 6.01 20.52
CA PHE A 71 2.39 4.93 20.47
C PHE A 71 3.36 4.98 19.29
N LEU A 72 3.08 5.77 18.24
CA LEU A 72 3.97 5.90 17.09
C LEU A 72 5.26 6.60 17.49
N THR A 73 6.38 5.89 17.38
CA THR A 73 7.69 6.44 17.74
C THR A 73 8.19 7.43 16.68
N PRO A 74 9.13 8.34 17.02
CA PRO A 74 9.73 9.25 16.05
C PRO A 74 10.38 8.52 14.87
N ILE A 75 11.12 7.43 15.13
CA ILE A 75 11.80 6.66 14.09
C ILE A 75 10.81 5.96 13.16
N GLU A 76 9.70 5.42 13.68
CA GLU A 76 8.66 4.85 12.83
C GLU A 76 8.00 5.91 11.96
N ARG A 77 7.71 7.09 12.53
CA ARG A 77 7.12 8.20 11.78
C ARG A 77 8.02 8.66 10.63
N GLU A 78 9.32 8.80 10.87
CA GLU A 78 10.32 9.20 9.88
C GLU A 78 10.43 8.17 8.74
N ASN A 79 10.15 6.90 9.02
CA ASN A 79 10.24 5.80 8.06
C ASN A 79 8.90 5.43 7.39
N LEU A 80 7.82 6.19 7.59
CA LEU A 80 6.56 5.96 6.86
C LEU A 80 6.72 6.06 5.32
N PRO A 81 7.52 6.97 4.73
CA PRO A 81 7.80 6.95 3.29
C PRO A 81 8.46 5.66 2.82
N TYR A 82 9.34 5.08 3.65
CA TYR A 82 9.95 3.78 3.37
C TYR A 82 8.91 2.67 3.34
N ALA A 83 7.98 2.64 4.31
CA ALA A 83 6.88 1.69 4.33
C ALA A 83 6.00 1.77 3.08
N ALA A 84 5.67 2.99 2.63
CA ALA A 84 4.88 3.23 1.42
C ALA A 84 5.56 2.70 0.14
N CYS A 85 6.90 2.63 0.12
CA CYS A 85 7.65 2.05 -1.00
C CYS A 85 7.86 0.54 -0.86
N LEU A 86 8.08 0.05 0.37
CA LEU A 86 8.40 -1.35 0.66
C LEU A 86 7.32 -2.30 0.17
N PHE A 87 6.05 -1.96 0.39
CA PHE A 87 4.92 -2.86 0.11
C PHE A 87 4.65 -3.10 -1.38
N PRO A 88 4.61 -2.07 -2.25
CA PRO A 88 4.58 -2.27 -3.69
C PRO A 88 5.75 -3.12 -4.19
N PHE A 89 6.97 -2.89 -3.69
CA PHE A 89 8.13 -3.67 -4.08
C PHE A 89 8.04 -5.14 -3.65
N MET A 90 7.75 -5.38 -2.37
CA MET A 90 7.58 -6.72 -1.82
C MET A 90 6.49 -7.49 -2.58
N GLN A 91 5.36 -6.84 -2.88
CA GLN A 91 4.27 -7.48 -3.59
C GLN A 91 4.61 -7.78 -5.05
N ALA A 92 5.36 -6.90 -5.73
CA ALA A 92 5.91 -7.17 -7.06
C ALA A 92 6.80 -8.42 -7.04
N VAL A 93 7.69 -8.56 -6.05
CA VAL A 93 8.55 -9.74 -5.89
C VAL A 93 7.70 -11.01 -5.67
N ARG A 94 6.67 -10.95 -4.82
CA ARG A 94 5.79 -12.10 -4.54
C ARG A 94 5.01 -12.53 -5.78
N PHE A 95 4.42 -11.60 -6.53
CA PHE A 95 3.74 -11.94 -7.78
C PHE A 95 4.68 -12.51 -8.83
N PHE A 96 5.88 -11.94 -8.95
CA PHE A 96 6.84 -12.43 -9.94
C PHE A 96 7.35 -13.83 -9.59
N ALA A 97 7.63 -14.07 -8.30
CA ALA A 97 8.00 -15.38 -7.79
C ALA A 97 6.89 -16.42 -8.03
N ASP A 98 5.63 -16.06 -7.82
CA ASP A 98 4.52 -16.98 -8.09
C ASP A 98 4.38 -17.28 -9.58
N TYR A 99 4.52 -16.26 -10.45
CA TYR A 99 4.49 -16.44 -11.91
C TYR A 99 5.58 -17.41 -12.41
N ILE A 100 6.84 -17.24 -11.98
CA ILE A 100 7.93 -18.15 -12.40
C ILE A 100 7.77 -19.56 -11.82
N ASN A 101 7.03 -19.71 -10.72
CA ASN A 101 6.73 -20.99 -10.08
C ASN A 101 5.45 -21.66 -10.63
N GLY A 102 4.82 -21.09 -11.66
CA GLY A 102 3.62 -21.66 -12.29
C GLY A 102 2.31 -21.33 -11.57
N ASP A 103 2.23 -20.18 -10.90
CA ASP A 103 0.99 -19.60 -10.36
C ASP A 103 0.26 -20.50 -9.35
N THR A 104 0.96 -20.89 -8.29
CA THR A 104 0.46 -21.87 -7.30
C THR A 104 -0.10 -21.23 -6.04
N TYR A 105 0.21 -19.96 -5.79
CA TYR A 105 -0.18 -19.25 -4.58
C TYR A 105 -1.37 -18.30 -4.81
N TYR A 106 -1.29 -17.42 -5.82
CA TYR A 106 -2.33 -16.46 -6.13
C TYR A 106 -3.31 -17.00 -7.16
N LYS A 107 -4.60 -16.72 -6.98
CA LYS A 107 -5.60 -17.02 -7.99
C LYS A 107 -5.35 -16.19 -9.26
N ILE A 108 -5.26 -16.87 -10.40
CA ILE A 108 -5.09 -16.25 -11.72
C ILE A 108 -6.37 -16.34 -12.57
N LYS A 109 -6.51 -15.42 -13.54
CA LYS A 109 -7.60 -15.40 -14.52
C LYS A 109 -7.12 -15.81 -15.93
N TYR A 110 -5.83 -15.63 -16.19
CA TYR A 110 -5.14 -15.92 -17.45
C TYR A 110 -3.64 -16.16 -17.15
N PRO A 111 -2.87 -16.81 -18.04
CA PRO A 111 -1.50 -17.26 -17.74
C PRO A 111 -0.55 -16.15 -17.28
N GLU A 112 -0.65 -14.94 -17.85
CA GLU A 112 0.25 -13.82 -17.53
C GLU A 112 -0.26 -12.94 -16.38
N HIS A 113 -1.30 -13.35 -15.64
CA HIS A 113 -1.99 -12.47 -14.69
C HIS A 113 -1.08 -11.98 -13.56
N ASN A 114 -0.26 -12.84 -12.97
CA ASN A 114 0.71 -12.44 -11.95
C ASN A 114 1.89 -11.64 -12.54
N LEU A 115 2.25 -11.85 -13.81
CA LEU A 115 3.22 -11.00 -14.50
C LEU A 115 2.69 -9.58 -14.73
N VAL A 116 1.40 -9.43 -15.05
CA VAL A 116 0.73 -8.12 -15.13
C VAL A 116 0.74 -7.42 -13.77
N ARG A 117 0.34 -8.12 -12.70
CA ARG A 117 0.38 -7.58 -11.32
C ARG A 117 1.79 -7.16 -10.91
N THR A 118 2.80 -7.97 -11.23
CA THR A 118 4.22 -7.63 -11.00
C THR A 118 4.59 -6.29 -11.60
N ARG A 119 4.29 -6.09 -12.90
CA ARG A 119 4.65 -4.86 -13.63
C ARG A 119 3.94 -3.64 -13.05
N ASN A 120 2.66 -3.80 -12.69
CA ASN A 120 1.86 -2.78 -12.04
C ASN A 120 2.50 -2.34 -10.71
N GLN A 121 2.78 -3.29 -9.81
CA GLN A 121 3.35 -2.99 -8.49
C GLN A 121 4.78 -2.45 -8.56
N LEU A 122 5.59 -2.88 -9.53
CA LEU A 122 6.94 -2.33 -9.74
C LEU A 122 6.90 -0.89 -10.27
N LYS A 123 5.95 -0.57 -11.16
CA LYS A 123 5.72 0.80 -11.62
C LYS A 123 5.26 1.69 -10.47
N LEU A 124 4.34 1.19 -9.63
CA LEU A 124 3.88 1.88 -8.42
C LEU A 124 5.04 2.14 -7.45
N PHE A 125 5.90 1.16 -7.22
CA PHE A 125 7.12 1.31 -6.40
C PHE A 125 8.00 2.45 -6.90
N HIS A 126 8.32 2.49 -8.20
CA HIS A 126 9.14 3.57 -8.76
C HIS A 126 8.47 4.94 -8.66
N SER A 127 7.15 5.00 -8.86
CA SER A 127 6.40 6.25 -8.64
C SER A 127 6.48 6.71 -7.18
N ALA A 128 6.22 5.82 -6.22
CA ALA A 128 6.33 6.10 -4.80
C ALA A 128 7.74 6.58 -4.42
N LEU A 129 8.78 5.88 -4.92
CA LEU A 129 10.17 6.21 -4.67
C LEU A 129 10.52 7.62 -5.15
N SER A 130 10.03 8.02 -6.33
CA SER A 130 10.23 9.38 -6.87
C SER A 130 9.59 10.48 -6.00
N LYS A 131 8.58 10.12 -5.19
CA LYS A 131 7.79 11.02 -4.35
C LYS A 131 8.23 11.00 -2.88
N VAL A 132 9.20 10.19 -2.49
CA VAL A 132 9.73 10.12 -1.11
C VAL A 132 10.09 11.49 -0.53
N PRO A 133 10.77 12.41 -1.26
CA PRO A 133 11.05 13.75 -0.73
C PRO A 133 9.78 14.54 -0.37
N GLN A 134 8.71 14.40 -1.17
CA GLN A 134 7.42 15.05 -0.94
C GLN A 134 6.69 14.43 0.25
N MET A 135 6.76 13.10 0.39
CA MET A 135 6.19 12.38 1.53
C MET A 135 6.86 12.81 2.84
N ALA A 136 8.19 12.85 2.87
CA ALA A 136 8.97 13.27 4.02
C ALA A 136 8.63 14.73 4.42
N SER A 137 8.66 15.65 3.45
CA SER A 137 8.29 17.06 3.67
C SER A 137 6.87 17.22 4.22
N PHE A 138 5.91 16.46 3.69
CA PHE A 138 4.54 16.48 4.21
C PHE A 138 4.46 15.98 5.66
N ILE A 139 5.08 14.85 5.98
CA ILE A 139 5.07 14.28 7.33
C ILE A 139 5.71 15.26 8.34
N GLU A 140 6.77 15.96 7.96
CA GLU A 140 7.38 17.00 8.78
C GLU A 140 6.45 18.20 8.99
N SER A 141 5.68 18.59 7.97
CA SER A 141 4.76 19.74 8.05
C SER A 141 3.56 19.53 8.98
N ILE A 142 3.20 18.27 9.25
CA ILE A 142 2.09 17.89 10.15
C ILE A 142 2.59 17.44 11.53
N LYS A 143 3.78 17.89 11.93
CA LYS A 143 4.30 17.71 13.30
C LYS A 143 3.42 18.40 14.34
#